data_AF-A0A968ZFP8-F1
#
_entry.id   AF-A0A968ZFP8-F1
#
_cell.length_a   1.000
_cell.length_b   1.000
_cell.length_c   1.000
_cell.angle_alpha   90.00
_cell.angle_beta   90.00
_cell.angle_gamma   90.00
#
_symmetry.space_group_name_H-M   'P 1'
#
loop_
_entity.id
_entity.type
_entity.pdbx_description
1 polymer ?
#
loop_
_entity_poly.entity_id
_entity_poly.type
_entity_poly.pdbx_seq_one_letter_code
_entity_poly.pdbx_strand_id
1 'polypeptide(L)'
;MPGARHAVELRLARDEPKFLAESVTFADPDRRWERSFSAVKENPATTTFVMPDELGPAPEGVNVHGRCNRWILYSALSRGLGKASFMTLWDGKEGDGPGGTKHMAELVTQLTGKNPEIINPATLT
;
A
#
# COMPACT_ATOMS: atom_id res chain seq x y z
N MET A 1 -29.86 -0.80 -10.52
CA MET A 1 -28.45 -1.16 -10.75
C MET A 1 -27.98 -1.92 -9.52
N PRO A 2 -27.51 -3.17 -9.62
CA PRO A 2 -26.87 -3.83 -8.49
C PRO A 2 -25.73 -2.93 -8.02
N GLY A 3 -25.76 -2.53 -6.73
CA GLY A 3 -24.82 -1.57 -6.17
C GLY A 3 -23.39 -1.98 -6.46
N ALA A 4 -22.56 -1.03 -6.90
CA ALA A 4 -21.15 -1.28 -7.18
C ALA A 4 -20.52 -1.95 -5.96
N ARG A 5 -20.18 -3.24 -6.07
CA ARG A 5 -19.48 -3.96 -5.02
C ARG A 5 -18.08 -3.36 -4.97
N HIS A 6 -17.77 -2.61 -3.92
CA HIS A 6 -16.44 -2.05 -3.74
C HIS A 6 -15.47 -3.21 -3.52
N ALA A 7 -14.66 -3.52 -4.53
CA ALA A 7 -13.62 -4.54 -4.46
C ALA A 7 -12.32 -3.91 -3.96
N VAL A 8 -11.64 -4.58 -3.03
CA VAL A 8 -10.34 -4.18 -2.50
C VAL A 8 -9.26 -5.04 -3.15
N GLU A 9 -8.20 -4.41 -3.67
CA GLU A 9 -6.99 -5.12 -4.07
C GLU A 9 -5.92 -4.93 -2.99
N LEU A 10 -5.61 -5.99 -2.25
CA LEU A 10 -4.52 -6.01 -1.30
C LEU A 10 -3.24 -6.45 -2.02
N ARG A 11 -2.22 -5.59 -2.08
CA ARG A 11 -0.97 -5.87 -2.79
C ARG A 11 0.19 -5.97 -1.80
N LEU A 12 0.77 -7.17 -1.69
CA LEU A 12 1.85 -7.47 -0.75
C LEU A 12 3.21 -7.39 -1.45
N ALA A 13 4.18 -6.73 -0.82
CA ALA A 13 5.55 -6.59 -1.35
C ALA A 13 6.36 -7.90 -1.29
N ARG A 14 5.94 -8.84 -0.43
CA ARG A 14 6.58 -10.14 -0.20
C ARG A 14 5.50 -11.20 0.02
N ASP A 15 5.91 -12.45 0.11
CA ASP A 15 5.06 -13.52 0.62
C ASP A 15 4.50 -13.15 2.01
N GLU A 16 3.30 -13.64 2.30
CA GLU A 16 2.55 -13.23 3.48
C GLU A 16 3.28 -13.45 4.81
N PRO A 17 3.94 -14.59 5.07
CA PRO A 17 4.71 -14.76 6.29
C PRO A 17 5.79 -13.69 6.50
N LYS A 18 6.54 -13.35 5.45
CA LYS A 18 7.54 -12.27 5.53
C LYS A 18 6.89 -10.90 5.68
N PHE A 19 5.81 -10.64 4.94
CA PHE A 19 5.09 -9.37 5.04
C PHE A 19 4.55 -9.14 6.45
N LEU A 20 3.95 -10.16 7.06
CA LEU A 20 3.48 -10.10 8.45
C LEU A 20 4.64 -9.77 9.39
N ALA A 21 5.73 -10.54 9.32
CA ALA A 21 6.88 -10.37 10.20
C ALA A 21 7.52 -8.97 10.09
N GLU A 22 7.73 -8.49 8.86
CA GLU A 22 8.48 -7.26 8.58
C GLU A 22 7.63 -5.99 8.62
N SER A 23 6.32 -6.08 8.38
CA SER A 23 5.46 -4.88 8.15
C SER A 23 4.23 -4.81 9.05
N VAL A 24 3.83 -5.91 9.70
CA VAL A 24 2.63 -5.94 10.54
C VAL A 24 2.98 -6.21 11.99
N THR A 25 3.64 -7.32 12.29
CA THR A 25 3.79 -7.79 13.67
C THR A 25 4.94 -7.13 14.43
N PHE A 26 5.88 -6.47 13.76
CA PHE A 26 7.10 -5.92 14.38
C PHE A 26 6.81 -4.85 15.46
N ALA A 27 5.69 -4.13 15.34
CA ALA A 27 5.26 -3.07 16.26
C ALA A 27 3.81 -3.26 16.72
N ASP A 28 3.38 -4.53 16.85
CA ASP A 28 2.00 -4.91 17.17
C ASP A 28 1.89 -5.69 18.50
N PRO A 29 2.20 -5.06 19.64
CA PRO A 29 2.30 -5.75 20.94
C PRO A 29 0.98 -6.38 21.40
N ASP A 30 -0.16 -5.86 20.96
CA ASP A 30 -1.51 -6.35 21.29
C ASP A 30 -2.15 -7.18 20.15
N ARG A 31 -1.38 -7.49 19.09
CA ARG A 31 -1.81 -8.23 17.90
C ARG A 31 -2.99 -7.58 17.17
N ARG A 32 -3.21 -6.27 17.35
CA ARG A 32 -4.33 -5.54 16.76
C ARG A 32 -4.14 -5.38 15.26
N TRP A 33 -2.94 -5.06 14.80
CA TRP A 33 -2.65 -4.90 13.38
C TRP A 33 -2.72 -6.22 12.64
N GLU A 34 -2.24 -7.31 13.23
CA GLU A 34 -2.38 -8.66 12.69
C GLU A 34 -3.85 -9.04 12.53
N ARG A 35 -4.69 -8.81 13.55
CA ARG A 35 -6.14 -9.05 13.45
C ARG A 35 -6.78 -8.19 12.36
N SER A 36 -6.42 -6.91 12.26
CA SER A 36 -6.94 -6.02 11.21
C SER A 36 -6.51 -6.47 9.81
N PHE A 37 -5.26 -6.90 9.65
CA PHE A 37 -4.74 -7.45 8.38
C PHE A 37 -5.54 -8.69 7.97
N SER A 38 -5.71 -9.66 8.87
CA SER A 38 -6.48 -10.88 8.59
C SER A 38 -7.93 -10.54 8.22
N ALA A 39 -8.58 -9.65 8.96
CA ALA A 39 -9.96 -9.24 8.68
C ALA A 39 -10.12 -8.59 7.29
N VAL A 40 -9.17 -7.77 6.85
CA VAL A 40 -9.19 -7.17 5.50
C VAL A 40 -8.95 -8.24 4.43
N LYS A 41 -7.96 -9.11 4.63
CA LYS A 41 -7.58 -10.16 3.69
C LYS A 41 -8.70 -11.21 3.50
N GLU A 42 -9.34 -11.62 4.58
CA GLU A 42 -10.41 -12.64 4.58
C GLU A 42 -11.77 -12.09 4.11
N ASN A 43 -11.89 -10.78 3.94
CA ASN A 43 -13.12 -10.18 3.42
C ASN A 43 -13.42 -10.70 1.99
N PRO A 44 -14.63 -11.21 1.70
CA PRO A 44 -14.99 -11.73 0.36
C PRO A 44 -14.91 -10.69 -0.77
N ALA A 45 -14.83 -9.40 -0.46
CA ALA A 45 -14.63 -8.33 -1.44
C ALA A 45 -13.15 -7.99 -1.67
N THR A 46 -12.22 -8.65 -0.98
CA THR A 46 -10.78 -8.46 -1.12
C THR A 46 -10.18 -9.51 -2.03
N THR A 47 -9.36 -9.08 -2.99
CA THR A 47 -8.46 -9.94 -3.76
C THR A 47 -7.02 -9.61 -3.35
N THR A 48 -6.25 -10.63 -2.98
CA THR A 48 -4.86 -10.46 -2.57
C THR A 48 -3.92 -10.82 -3.71
N PHE A 49 -2.91 -9.98 -3.94
CA PHE A 49 -1.86 -10.18 -4.93
C PHE A 49 -0.50 -10.10 -4.23
N VAL A 50 0.38 -11.05 -4.53
CA VAL A 50 1.73 -11.13 -3.94
C VAL A 50 2.75 -10.75 -5.02
N MET A 51 3.51 -9.67 -4.81
CA MET A 51 4.36 -9.09 -5.86
C MET A 51 5.38 -10.07 -6.45
N PRO A 52 6.08 -10.92 -5.67
CA PRO A 52 6.94 -11.96 -6.24
C PRO A 52 6.23 -12.95 -7.16
N ASP A 53 4.96 -13.27 -6.88
CA ASP A 53 4.19 -14.24 -7.68
C ASP A 53 3.70 -13.59 -8.98
N GLU A 54 3.35 -12.31 -8.93
CA GLU A 54 2.81 -11.55 -10.07
C GLU A 54 3.89 -10.99 -11.00
N LEU A 55 5.00 -10.52 -10.42
CA LEU A 55 6.06 -9.80 -11.15
C LEU A 55 7.43 -10.49 -11.10
N GLY A 56 7.51 -11.68 -10.49
CA GLY A 56 8.78 -12.35 -10.20
C GLY A 56 9.57 -11.70 -9.05
N PRO A 57 10.66 -12.36 -8.61
CA PRO A 57 11.52 -11.84 -7.54
C PRO A 57 12.08 -10.46 -7.88
N ALA A 58 12.36 -9.66 -6.86
CA ALA A 58 12.99 -8.36 -7.09
C ALA A 58 14.43 -8.56 -7.61
N PRO A 59 14.86 -7.77 -8.63
CA PRO A 59 16.25 -7.75 -9.03
C PRO A 59 17.17 -7.36 -7.87
N GLU A 60 18.42 -7.78 -7.94
CA GLU A 60 19.42 -7.42 -6.93
C GLU A 60 19.55 -5.89 -6.78
N GLY A 61 19.70 -5.43 -5.53
CA GLY A 61 19.78 -4.00 -5.20
C GLY A 61 18.46 -3.23 -5.29
N VAL A 62 17.36 -3.82 -5.76
CA VAL A 62 16.06 -3.14 -5.83
C VAL A 62 15.33 -3.22 -4.49
N ASN A 63 14.97 -2.05 -3.95
CA ASN A 63 14.13 -1.97 -2.76
C ASN A 63 12.70 -2.50 -3.06
N VAL A 64 12.30 -3.56 -2.37
CA VAL A 64 11.01 -4.24 -2.57
C VAL A 64 9.80 -3.35 -2.27
N HIS A 65 9.89 -2.50 -1.24
CA HIS A 65 8.80 -1.62 -0.87
C HIS A 65 8.62 -0.51 -1.92
N GLY A 66 9.72 0.07 -2.40
CA GLY A 66 9.70 1.04 -3.49
C GLY A 66 9.18 0.46 -4.80
N ARG A 67 9.49 -0.81 -5.10
CA ARG A 67 8.91 -1.55 -6.23
C ARG A 67 7.41 -1.76 -6.05
N CYS A 68 6.97 -2.14 -4.84
CA CYS A 68 5.56 -2.34 -4.53
C CYS A 68 4.74 -1.04 -4.62
N ASN A 69 5.27 0.09 -4.13
CA ASN A 69 4.62 1.41 -4.26
C ASN A 69 4.34 1.75 -5.73
N ARG A 70 5.33 1.55 -6.62
CA ARG A 70 5.14 1.72 -8.07
C ARG A 70 4.10 0.78 -8.63
N TRP A 71 4.11 -0.50 -8.23
CA TRP A 71 3.13 -1.48 -8.69
C TRP A 71 1.70 -1.14 -8.27
N ILE A 72 1.49 -0.69 -7.03
CA ILE A 72 0.20 -0.20 -6.53
C ILE A 72 -0.27 0.99 -7.37
N LEU A 73 0.59 1.99 -7.57
CA LEU A 73 0.24 3.17 -8.34
C LEU A 73 -0.08 2.85 -9.80
N TYR A 74 0.75 2.04 -10.47
CA TYR A 74 0.50 1.65 -11.87
C TYR A 74 -0.77 0.81 -12.02
N SER A 75 -1.09 -0.04 -11.05
CA SER A 75 -2.35 -0.81 -11.03
C SER A 75 -3.56 0.10 -10.86
N ALA A 76 -3.45 1.18 -10.08
CA ALA A 76 -4.50 2.19 -9.99
C ALA A 76 -4.62 3.02 -11.28
N LEU A 77 -3.49 3.42 -11.88
CA LEU A 77 -3.46 4.22 -13.10
C LEU A 77 -3.95 3.47 -14.33
N SER A 78 -3.78 2.16 -14.40
CA SER A 78 -4.34 1.33 -15.47
C SER A 78 -5.88 1.37 -15.52
N ARG A 79 -6.54 1.72 -14.40
CA ARG A 79 -7.99 1.92 -14.30
C ARG A 79 -8.44 3.33 -14.74
N GLY A 80 -7.48 4.21 -15.03
CA GLY A 80 -7.68 5.56 -15.55
C GLY A 80 -7.17 6.65 -14.60
N LEU A 81 -6.32 7.54 -15.12
CA LEU A 81 -5.69 8.66 -14.37
C LEU A 81 -6.72 9.51 -13.60
N GLY A 82 -7.86 9.84 -14.23
CA GLY A 82 -8.91 10.64 -13.59
C GLY A 82 -9.55 9.97 -12.37
N LYS A 83 -9.53 8.63 -12.30
CA LYS A 83 -10.15 7.84 -11.23
C LYS A 83 -9.19 7.49 -10.09
N ALA A 84 -7.88 7.68 -10.30
CA ALA A 84 -6.88 7.42 -9.28
C ALA A 84 -6.76 8.60 -8.31
N SER A 85 -6.88 8.31 -7.02
CA SER A 85 -6.58 9.21 -5.91
C SER A 85 -5.75 8.45 -4.89
N PHE A 86 -4.91 9.16 -4.14
CA PHE A 86 -4.08 8.57 -3.10
C PHE A 86 -4.35 9.29 -1.78
N MET A 87 -4.56 8.49 -0.73
CA MET A 87 -4.77 8.97 0.62
C MET A 87 -3.83 8.21 1.57
N THR A 88 -3.26 8.92 2.55
CA THR A 88 -2.36 8.31 3.53
C THR A 88 -2.46 8.98 4.89
N LEU A 89 -2.29 8.20 5.96
CA LEU A 89 -2.06 8.69 7.31
C LEU A 89 -0.55 8.92 7.48
N TRP A 90 -0.11 10.16 7.64
CA TRP A 90 1.32 10.50 7.69
C TRP A 90 1.57 11.83 8.40
N ASP A 91 2.60 11.88 9.24
CA ASP A 91 3.00 13.07 10.01
C ASP A 91 3.92 14.03 9.24
N GLY A 92 4.17 13.76 7.95
CA GLY A 92 4.99 14.59 7.09
C GLY A 92 6.51 14.40 7.28
N LYS A 93 6.94 13.53 8.20
CA LYS A 93 8.38 13.31 8.43
C LYS A 93 9.01 12.45 7.35
N GLU A 94 10.29 12.70 7.11
CA GLU A 94 11.10 11.91 6.21
C GLU A 94 11.25 10.47 6.74
N GLY A 95 11.41 9.53 5.80
CA GLY A 95 11.76 8.14 6.11
C GLY A 95 13.10 7.78 5.47
N ASP A 96 13.63 6.62 5.83
CA ASP A 96 15.03 6.21 5.56
C ASP A 96 15.33 5.82 4.09
N GLY A 97 14.40 6.05 3.15
CA GLY A 97 14.64 5.81 1.73
C GLY A 97 13.41 5.31 0.94
N PRO A 98 13.64 4.69 -0.23
CA PRO A 98 12.58 4.14 -1.06
C PRO A 98 11.70 3.15 -0.30
N GLY A 99 10.39 3.32 -0.42
CA GLY A 99 9.39 2.43 0.21
C GLY A 99 8.54 3.10 1.29
N GLY A 100 9.08 4.13 1.95
CA GLY A 100 8.31 4.90 2.93
C GLY A 100 7.17 5.72 2.31
N THR A 101 6.33 6.29 3.17
CA THR A 101 5.15 7.07 2.76
C THR A 101 5.50 8.28 1.91
N LYS A 102 6.59 9.00 2.24
CA LYS A 102 7.11 10.11 1.44
C LYS A 102 7.35 9.70 -0.02
N HIS A 103 8.01 8.56 -0.24
CA HIS A 103 8.28 8.03 -1.59
C HIS A 103 6.98 7.76 -2.37
N MET A 104 5.93 7.20 -1.72
CA MET A 104 4.64 7.02 -2.39
C MET A 104 3.95 8.34 -2.72
N ALA A 105 3.96 9.30 -1.79
CA ALA A 105 3.39 10.63 -2.00
C ALA A 105 4.05 11.37 -3.17
N GLU A 106 5.39 11.36 -3.21
CA GLU A 106 6.18 11.95 -4.30
C GLU A 106 5.90 11.27 -5.64
N LEU A 107 5.84 9.93 -5.68
CA LEU A 107 5.50 9.18 -6.90
C LEU A 107 4.13 9.59 -7.44
N VAL A 108 3.13 9.75 -6.58
CA VAL A 108 1.79 10.18 -6.98
C VAL A 108 1.85 11.57 -7.61
N THR A 109 2.47 12.55 -6.95
CA THR A 109 2.58 13.90 -7.49
C THR A 109 3.36 13.93 -8.81
N GLN A 110 4.50 13.26 -8.87
CA GLN A 110 5.36 13.23 -10.06
C GLN A 110 4.67 12.57 -11.27
N LEU A 111 3.95 11.47 -11.07
CA LEU A 111 3.40 10.67 -12.17
C LEU A 111 1.97 11.07 -12.57
N THR A 112 1.27 11.84 -11.73
CA THR A 112 -0.14 12.18 -11.96
C THR A 112 -0.42 13.68 -11.96
N GLY A 113 0.49 14.50 -11.43
CA GLY A 113 0.25 15.93 -11.17
C GLY A 113 -0.77 16.20 -10.05
N LYS A 114 -1.29 15.16 -9.38
CA LYS A 114 -2.26 15.28 -8.28
C LYS A 114 -1.56 15.37 -6.93
N ASN A 115 -2.20 16.04 -6.00
CA ASN A 115 -1.76 16.08 -4.61
C ASN A 115 -2.36 14.90 -3.82
N PRO A 116 -1.54 14.14 -3.08
CA PRO A 116 -2.00 13.20 -2.06
C PRO A 116 -2.92 13.84 -1.04
N GLU A 117 -3.96 13.12 -0.63
CA GLU A 117 -4.73 13.46 0.57
C GLU A 117 -3.98 12.93 1.80
N ILE A 118 -3.40 13.84 2.58
CA ILE A 118 -2.61 13.49 3.76
C ILE A 118 -3.46 13.76 5.01
N ILE A 119 -3.75 12.70 5.75
CA ILE A 119 -4.33 12.77 7.08
C ILE A 119 -3.16 12.85 8.06
N ASN A 120 -3.05 13.95 8.80
CA ASN A 120 -2.03 14.08 9.83
C ASN A 120 -2.53 13.39 11.11
N PRO A 121 -1.80 12.41 11.68
CA PRO A 121 -2.21 11.77 12.93
C PRO A 121 -2.49 12.75 14.07
N ALA A 122 -1.78 13.88 14.12
CA ALA A 122 -1.96 14.90 15.16
C ALA A 122 -3.32 15.61 15.09
N THR A 123 -4.07 15.47 13.99
CA THR A 123 -5.42 16.04 13.85
C THR A 123 -6.52 15.05 14.23
N LEU A 124 -6.17 13.80 14.57
CA LEU A 124 -7.12 12.79 15.03
C LEU A 124 -7.18 12.86 16.56
N THR A 125 -8.11 13.69 17.06
CA THR A 125 -8.40 13.86 18.50
C THR A 125 -9.46 12.88 18.97
#